data_AF-A0A915IKS9-F1
#
_entry.id   AF-A0A915IKS9-F1
#
_cell.length_a   1.000
_cell.length_b   1.000
_cell.length_c   1.000
_cell.angle_alpha   90.00
_cell.angle_beta   90.00
_cell.angle_gamma   90.00
#
_symmetry.space_group_name_H-M   'P 1'
#
loop_
_entity.id
_entity.type
_entity.pdbx_description
1 polymer ?
#
loop_
_entity_poly.entity_id
_entity_poly.type
_entity_poly.pdbx_seq_one_letter_code
_entity_poly.pdbx_strand_id
1 'polypeptide(L)'
;MHPGKYFCLLRISYLLIFIVHYSISDNFENHLQQSVISENDFYDHDDGDLDDDQQHPDHRSSIINGQTKNSNQFSGSEEARCERITIPLCLDTPYNFTRMPNLFDHHDQQSAAVSIEEYNLLINQECSEHLKFFLCSIYAPMCTEAVDISVTSCRSD
;
A
#
# COMPACT_ATOMS: atom_id res chain seq x y z
N MET A 1 -17.62 -26.75 13.75
CA MET A 1 -17.05 -26.75 12.38
C MET A 1 -17.75 -25.64 11.61
N HIS A 2 -17.08 -24.51 11.36
CA HIS A 2 -17.72 -23.33 10.75
C HIS A 2 -17.93 -23.57 9.25
N PRO A 3 -19.17 -23.51 8.73
CA PRO A 3 -19.45 -23.72 7.31
C PRO A 3 -18.76 -22.71 6.37
N GLY A 4 -18.37 -21.52 6.88
CA GLY A 4 -17.70 -20.48 6.09
C GLY A 4 -16.28 -20.81 5.63
N LYS A 5 -15.51 -21.61 6.38
CA LYS A 5 -14.10 -21.91 6.03
C LYS A 5 -13.99 -22.73 4.73
N TYR A 6 -14.88 -23.69 4.53
CA TYR A 6 -14.94 -24.50 3.31
C TYR A 6 -15.42 -23.69 2.10
N PHE A 7 -16.35 -22.75 2.33
CA PHE A 7 -16.84 -21.86 1.29
C PHE A 7 -15.72 -20.96 0.75
N CYS A 8 -14.83 -20.51 1.62
CA CYS A 8 -13.66 -19.74 1.23
C CYS A 8 -12.64 -20.51 0.40
N LEU A 9 -12.28 -21.73 0.81
CA LEU A 9 -11.36 -22.54 0.03
C LEU A 9 -11.94 -22.88 -1.35
N LEU A 10 -13.24 -23.16 -1.44
CA LEU A 10 -13.92 -23.46 -2.70
C LEU A 10 -14.03 -22.23 -3.60
N ARG A 11 -14.40 -21.06 -3.09
CA ARG A 11 -14.54 -19.81 -3.86
C ARG A 11 -13.19 -19.24 -4.31
N ILE A 12 -12.18 -19.25 -3.43
CA ILE A 12 -10.82 -18.83 -3.80
C ILE A 12 -10.26 -19.79 -4.84
N SER A 13 -10.43 -21.10 -4.67
CA SER A 13 -10.01 -22.08 -5.68
C SER A 13 -10.75 -21.88 -7.01
N TYR A 14 -12.06 -21.64 -6.99
CA TYR A 14 -12.84 -21.40 -8.21
C TYR A 14 -12.42 -20.09 -8.89
N LEU A 15 -12.23 -19.00 -8.14
CA LEU A 15 -11.71 -17.74 -8.69
C LEU A 15 -10.32 -17.90 -9.29
N LEU A 16 -9.41 -18.60 -8.61
CA LEU A 16 -8.08 -18.91 -9.15
C LEU A 16 -8.18 -19.78 -10.42
N ILE A 17 -9.07 -20.78 -10.46
CA ILE A 17 -9.33 -21.59 -11.65
C ILE A 17 -9.89 -20.71 -12.78
N PHE A 18 -10.81 -19.80 -12.50
CA PHE A 18 -11.38 -18.88 -13.51
C PHE A 18 -10.36 -17.88 -14.02
N ILE A 19 -9.52 -17.31 -13.14
CA ILE A 19 -8.43 -16.41 -13.52
C ILE A 19 -7.41 -17.16 -14.38
N VAL A 20 -6.99 -18.35 -13.97
CA VAL A 20 -6.07 -19.19 -14.74
C VAL A 20 -6.69 -19.57 -16.09
N HIS A 21 -7.96 -19.96 -16.12
CA HIS A 21 -8.65 -20.31 -17.37
C HIS A 21 -8.83 -19.09 -18.29
N TYR A 22 -9.20 -17.93 -17.75
CA TYR A 22 -9.34 -16.67 -18.49
C TYR A 22 -7.98 -16.20 -19.04
N SER A 23 -6.93 -16.20 -18.22
CA SER A 23 -5.57 -15.86 -18.66
C SER A 23 -5.02 -16.85 -19.69
N ILE A 24 -5.38 -18.15 -19.62
CA ILE A 24 -5.04 -19.14 -20.66
C ILE A 24 -5.81 -18.86 -21.96
N SER A 25 -7.09 -18.49 -21.88
CA SER A 25 -7.89 -18.10 -23.05
C SER A 25 -7.38 -16.81 -23.71
N ASP A 26 -7.03 -15.77 -22.93
CA ASP A 26 -6.39 -14.55 -23.44
C ASP A 26 -5.00 -14.84 -24.04
N ASN A 27 -4.23 -15.78 -23.46
CA ASN A 27 -2.96 -16.22 -24.03
C ASN A 27 -3.17 -16.86 -25.42
N PHE A 28 -4.25 -17.62 -25.59
CA PHE A 28 -4.57 -18.30 -26.84
C PHE A 28 -5.03 -17.34 -27.94
N GLU A 29 -5.80 -16.30 -27.60
CA GLU A 29 -6.25 -15.28 -28.56
C GLU A 29 -5.07 -14.42 -29.05
N ASN A 30 -4.15 -14.06 -28.14
CA ASN A 30 -2.90 -13.37 -28.49
C ASN A 30 -1.94 -14.23 -29.35
N HIS A 31 -1.91 -15.56 -29.14
CA HIS A 31 -1.03 -16.46 -29.91
C HIS A 31 -1.48 -16.68 -31.35
N LEU A 32 -2.76 -16.45 -31.68
CA LEU A 32 -3.28 -16.53 -33.05
C LEU A 32 -2.99 -15.25 -33.85
N GLN A 33 -2.92 -14.08 -33.21
CA GLN A 33 -2.61 -12.81 -33.87
C GLN A 33 -1.11 -12.59 -34.14
N GLN A 34 -0.22 -13.30 -33.43
CA GLN A 34 1.23 -13.20 -33.66
C GLN A 34 1.76 -14.00 -34.85
N SER A 35 0.91 -14.79 -35.51
CA SER A 35 1.30 -15.60 -36.68
C SER A 35 1.16 -14.87 -38.02
N VAL A 36 0.70 -13.61 -38.02
CA VAL A 36 0.51 -12.80 -39.24
C VAL A 36 1.13 -11.41 -39.03
N ILE A 37 2.43 -11.27 -39.28
CA ILE A 37 3.11 -10.12 -39.92
C ILE A 37 4.60 -10.51 -40.02
N SER A 38 5.07 -10.60 -41.27
CA SER A 38 6.46 -10.83 -41.68
C SER A 38 6.95 -9.61 -42.47
N GLU A 39 8.18 -9.18 -42.15
CA GLU A 39 9.16 -8.41 -42.95
C GLU A 39 8.98 -6.90 -43.24
N ASN A 40 10.06 -6.17 -42.90
CA ASN A 40 10.65 -4.95 -43.49
C ASN A 40 10.17 -3.54 -43.06
N ASP A 41 11.04 -2.84 -42.32
CA ASP A 41 11.78 -1.62 -42.75
C ASP A 41 12.72 -1.21 -41.57
N PHE A 42 14.06 -1.35 -41.63
CA PHE A 42 15.09 -0.53 -42.31
C PHE A 42 15.66 0.63 -41.42
N TYR A 43 17.00 0.76 -41.43
CA TYR A 43 17.96 1.59 -40.63
C TYR A 43 17.63 3.10 -40.48
N ASP A 44 18.05 3.86 -39.45
CA ASP A 44 19.41 4.32 -39.03
C ASP A 44 19.30 5.03 -37.63
N HIS A 45 20.19 4.87 -36.63
CA HIS A 45 21.56 5.38 -36.40
C HIS A 45 21.63 6.60 -35.44
N ASP A 46 22.22 6.34 -34.27
CA ASP A 46 23.15 7.12 -33.42
C ASP A 46 22.84 8.46 -32.70
N ASP A 47 23.35 8.42 -31.46
CA ASP A 47 24.01 9.44 -30.61
C ASP A 47 23.23 10.54 -29.87
N GLY A 48 23.39 10.50 -28.54
CA GLY A 48 23.02 11.56 -27.60
C GLY A 48 23.32 11.22 -26.15
N ASP A 49 24.55 10.83 -25.81
CA ASP A 49 25.07 10.96 -24.44
C ASP A 49 25.36 12.44 -24.17
N LEU A 50 24.80 13.02 -23.09
CA LEU A 50 25.31 14.21 -22.37
C LEU A 50 24.51 14.43 -21.06
N ASP A 51 25.22 14.19 -19.96
CA ASP A 51 25.23 14.84 -18.63
C ASP A 51 23.93 15.04 -17.81
N ASP A 52 23.90 14.42 -16.62
CA ASP A 52 23.67 15.23 -15.41
C ASP A 52 24.53 14.72 -14.25
N ASP A 53 25.40 15.61 -13.79
CA ASP A 53 26.43 15.38 -12.79
C ASP A 53 25.82 15.07 -11.42
N GLN A 54 26.40 14.06 -10.80
CA GLN A 54 26.15 13.66 -9.44
C GLN A 54 26.71 14.72 -8.47
N GLN A 55 25.89 15.68 -8.05
CA GLN A 55 26.21 16.55 -6.91
C GLN A 55 25.19 16.35 -5.77
N HIS A 56 25.58 15.46 -4.87
CA HIS A 56 25.05 15.36 -3.51
C HIS A 56 25.07 16.75 -2.84
N PRO A 57 23.94 17.29 -2.33
CA PRO A 57 23.96 18.58 -1.66
C PRO A 57 24.53 18.41 -0.25
N ASP A 58 25.77 18.87 -0.08
CA ASP A 58 26.38 19.15 1.21
C ASP A 58 25.47 20.08 2.04
N HIS A 59 25.24 19.68 3.30
CA HIS A 59 24.58 20.49 4.33
C HIS A 59 25.33 21.83 4.52
N ARG A 60 24.91 22.87 3.78
CA ARG A 60 25.44 24.22 3.93
C ARG A 60 24.79 24.92 5.11
N SER A 61 25.44 24.85 6.28
CA SER A 61 25.13 25.72 7.42
C SER A 61 25.42 27.18 7.06
N SER A 62 24.39 28.03 7.04
CA SER A 62 24.54 29.49 6.94
C SER A 62 24.38 30.08 8.34
N ILE A 63 25.48 30.51 8.95
CA ILE A 63 25.46 31.26 10.21
C ILE A 63 25.09 32.71 9.87
N ILE A 64 23.90 33.15 10.27
CA ILE A 64 23.57 34.58 10.34
C ILE A 64 23.07 34.84 11.77
N ASN A 65 23.81 35.66 12.51
CA ASN A 65 23.52 36.18 13.85
C ASN A 65 23.62 35.19 15.04
N GLY A 66 24.86 34.83 15.41
CA GLY A 66 25.31 34.77 16.82
C GLY A 66 24.49 34.00 17.87
N GLN A 67 23.62 33.07 17.47
CA GLN A 67 22.90 32.17 18.38
C GLN A 67 23.18 30.74 17.94
N THR A 68 23.82 29.96 18.81
CA THR A 68 23.97 28.51 18.67
C THR A 68 22.59 27.86 18.60
N LYS A 69 22.06 27.64 17.39
CA LYS A 69 21.05 26.61 17.19
C LYS A 69 21.80 25.29 17.12
N ASN A 70 21.71 24.54 18.21
CA ASN A 70 22.11 23.15 18.24
C ASN A 70 21.33 22.43 17.13
N SER A 71 22.02 22.03 16.06
CA SER A 71 21.48 21.21 14.98
C SER A 71 21.29 19.75 15.42
N ASN A 72 20.70 19.55 16.61
CA ASN A 72 19.83 18.41 16.85
C ASN A 72 18.40 18.93 16.69
N GLN A 73 18.09 19.38 15.48
CA GLN A 73 16.73 19.57 15.03
C GLN A 73 16.39 18.37 14.14
N PHE A 74 16.42 17.17 14.75
CA PHE A 74 15.34 16.23 14.48
C PHE A 74 14.10 17.05 14.81
N SER A 75 13.38 17.50 13.77
CA SER A 75 12.11 18.18 13.96
C SER A 75 11.37 17.32 14.97
N GLY A 76 11.19 17.86 16.18
CA GLY A 76 10.27 17.26 17.13
C GLY A 76 9.03 16.99 16.31
N SER A 77 8.60 15.72 16.33
CA SER A 77 7.38 15.29 15.69
C SER A 77 6.37 16.41 15.86
N GLU A 78 5.88 16.97 14.76
CA GLU A 78 4.47 17.33 14.73
C GLU A 78 3.81 16.06 15.24
N GLU A 79 3.51 16.03 16.53
CA GLU A 79 3.04 14.87 17.26
C GLU A 79 1.80 14.47 16.48
N ALA A 80 1.91 13.39 15.67
CA ALA A 80 0.95 13.13 14.61
C ALA A 80 -0.42 12.96 15.28
N ARG A 81 -1.21 14.03 15.23
CA ARG A 81 -2.39 14.16 16.06
C ARG A 81 -3.36 13.08 15.64
N CYS A 82 -3.99 12.45 16.63
CA CYS A 82 -5.04 11.48 16.34
C CYS A 82 -6.13 12.15 15.48
N GLU A 83 -6.46 11.52 14.37
CA GLU A 83 -7.53 11.95 13.48
C GLU A 83 -8.64 10.90 13.45
N ARG A 84 -9.88 11.35 13.22
CA ARG A 84 -11.04 10.45 13.17
C ARG A 84 -10.93 9.53 11.95
N ILE A 85 -11.27 8.27 12.12
CA ILE A 85 -11.31 7.32 11.02
C ILE A 85 -12.41 7.72 10.03
N THR A 86 -12.04 7.84 8.76
CA THR A 86 -12.92 8.12 7.61
C THR A 86 -12.89 7.02 6.57
N ILE A 87 -11.94 6.07 6.67
CA ILE A 87 -11.88 4.89 5.79
C ILE A 87 -13.18 4.07 5.94
N PRO A 88 -14.01 3.93 4.89
CA PRO A 88 -15.33 3.31 5.00
C PRO A 88 -15.31 1.92 5.61
N LEU A 89 -14.31 1.11 5.24
CA LEU A 89 -14.13 -0.25 5.74
C LEU A 89 -13.84 -0.30 7.26
N CYS A 90 -13.24 0.74 7.82
CA CYS A 90 -12.76 0.77 9.21
C CYS A 90 -13.66 1.57 10.16
N LEU A 91 -14.79 2.10 9.68
CA LEU A 91 -15.75 2.84 10.51
C LEU A 91 -16.37 2.02 11.64
N ASP A 92 -16.43 0.70 11.47
CA ASP A 92 -17.02 -0.25 12.42
C ASP A 92 -15.93 -1.14 13.02
N THR A 93 -14.93 -0.48 13.62
CA THR A 93 -13.84 -1.08 14.38
C THR A 93 -13.97 -0.66 15.85
N PRO A 94 -13.31 -1.34 16.82
CA PRO A 94 -13.46 -1.01 18.24
C PRO A 94 -12.80 0.32 18.66
N TYR A 95 -12.18 1.05 17.73
CA TYR A 95 -11.55 2.34 17.95
C TYR A 95 -11.95 3.31 16.84
N ASN A 96 -11.95 4.62 17.14
CA ASN A 96 -12.49 5.65 16.24
C ASN A 96 -11.42 6.62 15.72
N PHE A 97 -10.19 6.49 16.19
CA PHE A 97 -9.10 7.41 15.92
C PHE A 97 -7.88 6.66 15.40
N THR A 98 -7.26 7.23 14.38
CA THR A 98 -6.03 6.74 13.75
C THR A 98 -4.98 7.85 13.74
N ARG A 99 -3.75 7.49 13.38
CA ARG A 99 -2.69 8.45 13.04
C ARG A 99 -2.03 8.04 11.73
N MET A 100 -1.49 9.01 11.02
CA MET A 100 -0.69 8.82 9.82
C MET A 100 0.77 9.23 10.10
N PRO A 101 1.77 8.69 9.41
CA PRO A 101 1.64 7.66 8.37
C PRO A 101 1.27 6.28 8.94
N ASN A 102 0.62 5.46 8.11
CA ASN A 102 0.34 4.05 8.46
C ASN A 102 1.52 3.13 8.12
N LEU A 103 1.37 1.81 8.32
CA LEU A 103 2.46 0.84 8.08
C LEU A 103 2.95 0.80 6.63
N PHE A 104 2.13 1.26 5.69
CA PHE A 104 2.44 1.32 4.26
C PHE A 104 2.86 2.72 3.81
N ASP A 105 3.20 3.61 4.75
CA ASP A 105 3.66 4.98 4.50
C ASP A 105 2.64 5.86 3.76
N HIS A 106 1.35 5.51 3.83
CA HIS A 106 0.30 6.44 3.42
C HIS A 106 0.28 7.60 4.41
N HIS A 107 0.34 8.83 3.92
CA HIS A 107 0.30 10.04 4.76
C HIS A 107 -1.10 10.57 5.01
N ASP A 108 -2.11 9.99 4.37
CA ASP A 108 -3.52 10.37 4.47
C ASP A 108 -4.44 9.14 4.41
N GLN A 109 -5.64 9.27 4.97
CA GLN A 109 -6.61 8.17 4.97
C GLN A 109 -7.23 7.89 3.59
N GLN A 110 -7.20 8.84 2.65
CA GLN A 110 -7.79 8.65 1.33
C GLN A 110 -6.94 7.69 0.50
N SER A 111 -5.61 7.86 0.49
CA SER A 111 -4.68 6.92 -0.15
C SER A 111 -4.76 5.53 0.50
N ALA A 112 -4.81 5.46 1.84
CA ALA A 112 -5.02 4.21 2.55
C ALA A 112 -6.36 3.52 2.20
N ALA A 113 -7.44 4.30 2.02
CA ALA A 113 -8.75 3.77 1.64
C ALA A 113 -8.76 3.19 0.22
N VAL A 114 -8.05 3.79 -0.72
CA VAL A 114 -7.92 3.23 -2.09
C VAL A 114 -7.17 1.90 -2.03
N SER A 115 -6.06 1.82 -1.31
CA SER A 115 -5.26 0.61 -1.26
C SER A 115 -5.93 -0.54 -0.49
N ILE A 116 -6.71 -0.26 0.56
CA ILE A 116 -7.40 -1.33 1.31
C ILE A 116 -8.58 -1.93 0.53
N GLU A 117 -9.13 -1.23 -0.48
CA GLU A 117 -10.25 -1.73 -1.30
C GLU A 117 -9.89 -2.98 -2.10
N GLU A 118 -8.62 -3.22 -2.41
CA GLU A 118 -8.16 -4.45 -3.08
C GLU A 118 -8.52 -5.72 -2.31
N TYR A 119 -8.67 -5.61 -0.98
CA TYR A 119 -9.03 -6.71 -0.11
C TYR A 119 -10.56 -6.94 -0.01
N ASN A 120 -11.40 -6.10 -0.64
CA ASN A 120 -12.86 -6.23 -0.58
C ASN A 120 -13.34 -7.62 -1.00
N LEU A 121 -12.71 -8.23 -2.01
CA LEU A 121 -13.06 -9.60 -2.41
C LEU A 121 -12.86 -10.57 -1.25
N LEU A 122 -11.74 -10.50 -0.53
CA LEU A 122 -11.43 -11.37 0.60
C LEU A 122 -12.31 -11.09 1.81
N ILE A 123 -12.61 -9.82 2.06
CA ILE A 123 -13.46 -9.37 3.17
C ILE A 123 -14.91 -9.85 2.95
N ASN A 124 -15.45 -9.65 1.76
CA ASN A 124 -16.82 -10.02 1.41
C ASN A 124 -17.04 -11.54 1.34
N GLN A 125 -15.96 -12.34 1.22
CA GLN A 125 -16.05 -13.79 1.35
C GLN A 125 -16.09 -14.26 2.82
N GLU A 126 -15.85 -13.39 3.80
CA GLU A 126 -15.92 -13.68 5.24
C GLU A 126 -15.09 -14.89 5.68
N CYS A 127 -13.91 -15.07 5.08
CA CYS A 127 -13.05 -16.23 5.37
C CYS A 127 -12.49 -16.25 6.78
N SER A 128 -12.36 -15.06 7.38
CA SER A 128 -11.91 -14.86 8.74
C SER A 128 -12.63 -13.66 9.32
N GLU A 129 -13.24 -13.86 10.48
CA GLU A 129 -13.87 -12.79 11.27
C GLU A 129 -12.86 -11.71 11.72
N HIS A 130 -11.57 -12.05 11.73
CA HIS A 130 -10.51 -11.13 12.13
C HIS A 130 -9.89 -10.36 10.96
N LEU A 131 -10.18 -10.69 9.70
CA LEU A 131 -9.51 -10.09 8.55
C LEU A 131 -9.74 -8.58 8.47
N LYS A 132 -10.99 -8.13 8.61
CA LYS A 132 -11.34 -6.69 8.61
C LYS A 132 -10.57 -5.94 9.69
N PHE A 133 -10.59 -6.46 10.92
CA PHE A 133 -9.87 -5.86 12.04
C PHE A 133 -8.37 -5.83 11.81
N PHE A 134 -7.79 -6.93 11.30
CA PHE A 134 -6.37 -7.02 10.98
C PHE A 134 -5.96 -5.95 9.96
N LEU A 135 -6.68 -5.84 8.84
CA LEU A 135 -6.41 -4.84 7.82
C LEU A 135 -6.54 -3.42 8.38
N CYS A 136 -7.59 -3.12 9.14
CA CYS A 136 -7.72 -1.81 9.77
C CYS A 136 -6.58 -1.51 10.75
N SER A 137 -6.06 -2.49 11.48
CA SER A 137 -4.94 -2.27 12.42
C SER A 137 -3.62 -1.86 11.75
N ILE A 138 -3.47 -2.11 10.45
CA ILE A 138 -2.26 -1.76 9.68
C ILE A 138 -2.47 -0.57 8.72
N TYR A 139 -3.69 -0.39 8.20
CA TYR A 139 -4.05 0.74 7.32
C TYR A 139 -4.54 1.98 8.08
N ALA A 140 -5.20 1.78 9.23
CA ALA A 140 -5.68 2.84 10.12
C ALA A 140 -5.33 2.45 11.57
N PRO A 141 -4.04 2.47 11.94
CA PRO A 141 -3.61 2.00 13.25
C PRO A 141 -4.25 2.82 14.38
N MET A 142 -4.62 2.14 15.48
CA MET A 142 -5.23 2.80 16.63
C MET A 142 -4.35 3.95 17.14
N CYS A 143 -4.98 5.09 17.43
CA CYS A 143 -4.34 6.25 18.04
C CYS A 143 -4.99 6.60 19.38
N THR A 144 -4.17 6.75 20.43
CA THR A 144 -4.59 7.27 21.72
C THR A 144 -3.54 8.27 22.23
N GLU A 145 -3.94 9.30 22.97
CA GLU A 145 -3.01 10.26 23.57
C GLU A 145 -2.14 9.64 24.69
N ALA A 146 -2.46 8.43 25.15
CA ALA A 146 -1.71 7.73 26.17
C ALA A 146 -0.51 6.94 25.62
N VAL A 147 -0.47 6.70 24.31
CA VAL A 147 0.52 5.82 23.67
C VAL A 147 0.96 6.44 22.33
N ASP A 148 2.23 6.80 22.23
CA ASP A 148 2.81 7.46 21.04
C ASP A 148 3.22 6.50 19.92
N ILE A 149 3.02 5.19 20.12
CA ILE A 149 3.30 4.16 19.12
C ILE A 149 2.00 3.64 18.49
N SER A 150 2.03 3.37 17.18
CA SER A 150 0.94 2.65 16.51
C SER A 150 0.89 1.21 17.01
N VAL A 151 -0.28 0.77 17.46
CA VAL A 151 -0.52 -0.61 17.89
C VAL A 151 -1.11 -1.39 16.73
N THR A 152 -0.36 -2.38 16.23
CA THR A 152 -0.79 -3.29 15.16
C THR A 152 -1.26 -4.64 15.74
N SER A 153 -1.86 -5.48 14.89
CA SER A 153 -2.28 -6.83 15.28
C SER A 153 -1.10 -7.72 15.69
N CYS A 154 -1.29 -8.48 16.77
CA CYS A 154 -0.30 -9.46 17.25
C CYS A 154 -0.23 -10.71 16.36
N ARG A 155 0.92 -11.39 16.36
CA ARG A 155 1.04 -12.77 15.86
C ARG A 155 0.48 -13.72 16.92
N SER A 156 -0.50 -14.56 16.57
CA SER A 156 -0.96 -15.65 17.42
C SER A 156 0.09 -16.77 17.44
N ASP A 157 0.51 -17.22 18.62
CA ASP A 157 1.42 -18.36 18.80
C ASP A 157 0.75 -19.72 18.55
#